data_AF-A0A5P2BQ07-F1
#
_entry.id   AF-A0A5P2BQ07-F1
#
_cell.length_a   1.000
_cell.length_b   1.000
_cell.length_c   1.000
_cell.angle_alpha   90.00
_cell.angle_beta   90.00
_cell.angle_gamma   90.00
#
_symmetry.space_group_name_H-M   'P 1'
#
loop_
_entity.id
_entity.type
_entity.pdbx_description
1 polymer ?
#
loop_
_entity_poly.entity_id
_entity_poly.type
_entity_poly.pdbx_seq_one_letter_code
_entity_poly.pdbx_strand_id
1 'polypeptide(L)'
;MTSTPRLVPAPTSLITEACSLLEYGIAKKCTDSHALHEALTQARTDFAAHPVLPVPVPLLHQLQRVLFTLCIHAGEEFAPGEKVVRFTRAADSIRTLLAGVAQSQDAPWSRPSPTTAAATRPA
;
A
#
# COMPACT_ATOMS: atom_id res chain seq x y z
N MET A 1 0.96 -18.36 -17.43
CA MET A 1 0.56 -18.53 -16.02
C MET A 1 0.01 -17.21 -15.54
N THR A 2 -1.31 -17.05 -15.51
CA THR A 2 -1.97 -15.84 -15.00
C THR A 2 -2.02 -15.93 -13.48
N SER A 3 -0.92 -15.54 -12.81
CA SER A 3 -0.93 -15.35 -11.36
C SER A 3 -2.02 -14.35 -11.02
N THR A 4 -2.98 -14.76 -10.20
CA THR A 4 -4.02 -13.89 -9.66
C THR A 4 -3.34 -12.66 -9.05
N PRO A 5 -3.78 -11.43 -9.40
CA PRO A 5 -3.17 -10.22 -8.86
C PRO A 5 -3.31 -10.24 -7.34
N ARG A 6 -2.18 -10.11 -6.63
CA ARG A 6 -2.17 -10.11 -5.17
C ARG A 6 -2.80 -8.80 -4.69
N LEU A 7 -3.89 -8.92 -3.95
CA LEU A 7 -4.65 -7.80 -3.40
C LEU A 7 -4.25 -7.57 -1.93
N VAL A 8 -4.13 -6.31 -1.56
CA VAL A 8 -3.80 -5.87 -0.20
C VAL A 8 -4.95 -5.01 0.32
N PRO A 9 -5.42 -5.25 1.54
CA PRO A 9 -6.37 -4.36 2.19
C PRO A 9 -5.71 -3.01 2.50
N ALA A 10 -6.11 -1.95 1.80
CA ALA A 10 -5.66 -0.59 2.06
C ALA A 10 -6.80 0.26 2.67
N PRO A 11 -6.55 1.06 3.72
CA PRO A 11 -7.59 1.91 4.32
C PRO A 11 -8.11 2.96 3.33
N THR A 12 -9.43 3.17 3.28
CA THR A 12 -10.06 4.17 2.39
C THR A 12 -9.55 5.59 2.66
N SER A 13 -9.24 5.91 3.92
CA SER A 13 -8.64 7.19 4.31
C SER A 13 -7.29 7.43 3.64
N LEU A 14 -6.42 6.42 3.63
CA LEU A 14 -5.10 6.48 3.00
C LEU A 14 -5.20 6.62 1.48
N ILE A 15 -6.12 5.88 0.85
CA ILE A 15 -6.34 5.98 -0.60
C ILE A 15 -6.94 7.33 -0.98
N THR A 16 -7.84 7.89 -0.16
CA THR A 16 -8.41 9.22 -0.37
C THR A 16 -7.35 10.32 -0.26
N GLU A 17 -6.47 10.23 0.75
CA GLU A 17 -5.33 11.13 0.90
C GLU A 17 -4.37 11.01 -0.30
N ALA A 18 -4.07 9.79 -0.73
CA ALA A 18 -3.24 9.55 -1.90
C ALA A 18 -3.84 10.13 -3.19
N CYS A 19 -5.15 9.99 -3.43
CA CYS A 19 -5.83 10.65 -4.55
C CYS A 19 -5.65 12.17 -4.50
N SER A 20 -5.86 12.78 -3.33
CA SER A 20 -5.69 14.23 -3.15
C SER A 20 -4.26 14.69 -3.45
N LEU A 21 -3.26 13.88 -3.11
CA LEU A 21 -1.85 14.13 -3.41
C LEU A 21 -1.52 13.94 -4.91
N LEU A 22 -2.19 12.99 -5.58
CA LEU A 22 -2.05 12.80 -7.02
C LEU A 22 -2.71 13.92 -7.83
N GLU A 23 -3.81 14.50 -7.36
CA GLU A 23 -4.42 15.70 -7.98
C GLU A 23 -3.42 16.86 -8.05
N TYR A 24 -2.60 17.03 -7.01
CA TYR A 24 -1.49 17.98 -7.04
C TYR A 24 -0.47 17.62 -8.13
N GLY A 25 -0.10 16.34 -8.25
CA GLY A 25 0.79 15.87 -9.32
C GLY A 25 0.22 16.09 -10.72
N ILE A 26 -1.09 15.92 -10.90
CA ILE A 26 -1.80 16.20 -12.16
C ILE A 26 -1.73 17.69 -12.48
N ALA A 27 -1.97 18.57 -11.50
CA ALA A 27 -1.82 20.02 -11.68
C ALA A 27 -0.39 20.41 -12.09
N LYS A 28 0.60 19.62 -11.70
CA LYS A 28 2.02 19.75 -12.06
C LYS A 28 2.42 19.00 -13.34
N LYS A 29 1.46 18.48 -14.10
CA LYS A 29 1.66 17.75 -15.37
C LYS A 29 2.49 16.47 -15.24
N CYS A 30 2.46 15.82 -14.07
CA CYS A 30 3.04 14.49 -13.90
C CYS A 30 2.12 13.44 -14.56
N THR A 31 2.54 12.88 -15.71
CA THR A 31 1.78 11.88 -16.47
C THR A 31 1.47 10.62 -15.66
N ASP A 32 2.41 10.19 -14.82
CA ASP A 32 2.22 9.00 -13.98
C ASP A 32 1.14 9.19 -12.92
N SER A 33 0.87 10.44 -12.52
CA SER A 33 -0.16 10.75 -11.52
C SER A 33 -1.56 10.57 -12.08
N HIS A 34 -1.77 10.82 -13.38
CA HIS A 34 -3.10 10.76 -13.99
C HIS A 34 -3.64 9.32 -14.05
N ALA A 35 -2.85 8.39 -14.58
CA ALA A 35 -3.24 6.99 -14.71
C ALA A 35 -3.47 6.33 -13.33
N LEU A 36 -2.63 6.66 -12.35
CA LEU A 36 -2.78 6.18 -10.97
C LEU A 36 -4.03 6.76 -10.29
N HIS A 37 -4.30 8.05 -10.51
CA HIS A 37 -5.47 8.71 -9.92
C HIS A 37 -6.77 8.10 -10.45
N GLU A 38 -6.86 7.84 -11.75
CA GLU A 38 -8.02 7.21 -12.38
C GLU A 38 -8.24 5.78 -11.83
N ALA A 39 -7.18 4.97 -11.78
CA ALA A 39 -7.27 3.60 -11.26
C ALA A 39 -7.69 3.54 -9.78
N LEU A 40 -7.18 4.45 -8.94
CA LEU A 40 -7.56 4.52 -7.52
C LEU A 40 -8.97 5.08 -7.33
N THR A 41 -9.39 6.04 -8.15
CA THR A 41 -10.75 6.60 -8.11
C THR A 41 -11.79 5.55 -8.52
N GLN A 42 -11.47 4.75 -9.54
CA GLN A 42 -12.31 3.62 -9.92
C GLN A 42 -12.44 2.61 -8.78
N ALA A 43 -11.32 2.19 -8.18
CA ALA A 43 -11.35 1.28 -7.03
C ALA A 43 -12.15 1.87 -5.86
N ARG A 44 -12.05 3.17 -5.59
CA ARG A 44 -12.87 3.84 -4.57
C ARG A 44 -14.36 3.82 -4.88
N THR A 45 -14.71 3.98 -6.15
CA THR A 45 -16.11 3.94 -6.58
C THR A 45 -16.68 2.54 -6.44
N ASP A 46 -15.92 1.53 -6.86
CA ASP A 46 -16.31 0.12 -6.79
C ASP A 46 -16.51 -0.36 -5.33
N PHE A 47 -15.81 0.26 -4.37
CA PHE A 47 -15.84 -0.10 -2.94
C PHE A 47 -16.30 1.06 -2.03
N ALA A 48 -17.11 2.00 -2.54
CA ALA A 48 -17.42 3.27 -1.88
C ALA A 48 -17.98 3.18 -0.44
N ALA A 49 -18.61 2.06 -0.07
CA ALA A 49 -19.16 1.83 1.26
C ALA A 49 -18.22 1.08 2.23
N HIS A 50 -17.02 0.69 1.79
CA HIS A 50 -16.12 -0.16 2.56
C HIS A 50 -15.00 0.67 3.19
N PRO A 51 -14.61 0.38 4.45
CA PRO A 51 -13.52 1.08 5.14
C PRO A 51 -12.12 0.69 4.63
N VAL A 52 -12.06 -0.37 3.82
CA VAL A 52 -10.85 -0.97 3.29
C VAL A 52 -11.09 -1.36 1.84
N LEU A 53 -10.13 -1.04 0.98
CA LEU A 53 -10.16 -1.36 -0.44
C LEU A 53 -9.14 -2.45 -0.75
N PRO A 54 -9.52 -3.45 -1.57
CA PRO A 54 -8.55 -4.39 -2.11
C PRO A 54 -7.75 -3.72 -3.24
N VAL A 55 -6.48 -3.41 -2.98
CA VAL A 55 -5.61 -2.75 -3.97
C VAL A 55 -4.52 -3.73 -4.43
N PRO A 56 -4.25 -3.85 -5.75
CA PRO A 56 -3.15 -4.68 -6.24
C PRO A 56 -1.79 -4.21 -5.73
N VAL A 57 -0.93 -5.14 -5.31
CA VAL A 57 0.46 -4.86 -4.90
C VAL A 57 1.25 -4.02 -5.93
N PRO A 58 1.19 -4.31 -7.24
CA PRO A 58 1.90 -3.50 -8.24
C PRO A 58 1.44 -2.03 -8.24
N LEU A 59 0.16 -1.80 -8.01
CA LEU A 59 -0.43 -0.47 -7.99
C LEU A 59 0.01 0.31 -6.74
N LEU A 60 0.11 -0.36 -5.58
CA LEU A 60 0.69 0.24 -4.37
C LEU A 60 2.17 0.59 -4.54
N HIS A 61 2.97 -0.26 -5.19
CA HIS A 61 4.36 0.08 -5.49
C HIS A 61 4.47 1.28 -6.44
N GLN A 62 3.62 1.35 -7.46
CA GLN A 62 3.61 2.46 -8.39
C GLN A 62 3.20 3.76 -7.67
N LEU A 63 2.17 3.70 -6.82
CA LEU A 63 1.72 4.82 -6.00
C LEU A 63 2.84 5.33 -5.08
N GLN A 64 3.53 4.42 -4.38
CA GLN A 64 4.65 4.78 -3.52
C GLN A 64 5.75 5.53 -4.29
N ARG A 65 6.14 5.02 -5.48
CA ARG A 65 7.17 5.63 -6.33
C ARG A 65 6.75 7.02 -6.79
N VAL A 66 5.51 7.18 -7.26
CA VAL A 66 5.00 8.48 -7.72
C VAL A 66 4.93 9.48 -6.57
N LEU A 67 4.48 9.08 -5.38
CA LEU A 67 4.47 9.97 -4.21
C LEU A 67 5.88 10.44 -3.81
N PHE A 68 6.90 9.58 -3.91
CA PHE A 68 8.29 10.00 -3.71
C PHE A 68 8.78 10.95 -4.79
N THR A 69 8.47 10.70 -6.06
CA THR A 69 8.81 11.62 -7.16
C THR A 69 8.16 12.99 -6.97
N LEU A 70 6.87 13.02 -6.61
CA LEU A 70 6.15 14.26 -6.30
C LEU A 70 6.73 14.97 -5.07
N CYS A 71 7.20 14.22 -4.07
CA CYS A 71 7.88 14.78 -2.92
C CYS A 71 9.19 15.50 -3.31
N ILE A 72 9.99 14.89 -4.19
CA ILE A 72 11.25 15.49 -4.69
C ILE A 72 10.93 16.78 -5.44
N HIS A 73 10.00 16.74 -6.40
CA HIS A 73 9.61 17.93 -7.17
C HIS A 73 8.99 19.02 -6.29
N ALA A 74 8.16 18.66 -5.30
CA ALA A 74 7.60 19.62 -4.37
C ALA A 74 8.68 20.30 -3.50
N GLY A 75 9.74 19.58 -3.14
CA GLY A 75 10.88 20.13 -2.39
C GLY A 75 11.78 21.05 -3.22
N GLU A 76 11.80 20.90 -4.54
CA GLU A 76 12.48 21.84 -5.45
C GLU A 76 11.68 23.14 -5.65
N GLU A 77 10.35 23.06 -5.64
CA GLU A 77 9.48 24.21 -5.90
C GLU A 77 9.04 24.96 -4.63
N PHE A 78 9.07 24.32 -3.46
CA PHE A 78 8.62 24.87 -2.19
C PHE A 78 9.63 24.59 -1.07
N ALA A 79 9.82 25.56 -0.16
CA ALA A 79 10.50 25.30 1.11
C ALA A 79 9.83 24.11 1.82
N PRO A 80 10.57 23.26 2.55
CA PRO A 80 10.02 22.09 3.23
C PRO A 80 8.84 22.52 4.11
N GLY A 81 7.64 22.14 3.69
CA GLY A 81 6.39 22.55 4.29
C GLY A 81 5.41 21.40 4.41
N GLU A 82 4.17 21.71 4.78
CA GLU A 82 3.14 20.70 5.10
C GLU A 82 2.93 19.67 3.97
N LYS A 83 3.09 20.06 2.71
CA LYS A 83 2.92 19.15 1.56
C LYS A 83 3.98 18.06 1.48
N VAL A 84 5.26 18.40 1.66
CA VAL A 84 6.38 17.43 1.64
C VAL A 84 6.20 16.39 2.76
N VAL A 85 5.75 16.83 3.93
CA VAL A 85 5.42 15.95 5.07
C VAL A 85 4.26 15.02 4.74
N ARG A 86 3.23 15.51 4.04
CA ARG A 86 2.09 14.67 3.62
C ARG A 86 2.49 13.63 2.58
N PHE A 87 3.27 14.00 1.55
CA PHE A 87 3.78 13.05 0.55
C PHE A 87 4.61 11.93 1.18
N THR A 88 5.57 12.29 2.05
CA THR A 88 6.43 11.31 2.73
C THR A 88 5.65 10.40 3.66
N ARG A 89 4.71 10.95 4.45
CA ARG A 89 3.85 10.15 5.34
C ARG A 89 2.96 9.17 4.59
N ALA A 90 2.35 9.60 3.48
CA ALA A 90 1.54 8.73 2.64
C ALA A 90 2.38 7.61 2.01
N ALA A 91 3.56 7.95 1.47
CA ALA A 91 4.49 6.98 0.90
C ALA A 91 4.98 5.94 1.93
N ASP A 92 5.25 6.38 3.17
CA ASP A 92 5.68 5.50 4.25
C ASP A 92 4.54 4.59 4.77
N SER A 93 3.31 5.10 4.80
CA SER A 93 2.14 4.31 5.14
C SER A 93 1.89 3.20 4.11
N ILE A 94 2.08 3.49 2.82
CA ILE A 94 2.03 2.48 1.75
C ILE A 94 3.17 1.47 1.88
N ARG A 95 4.38 1.94 2.21
CA ARG A 95 5.53 1.06 2.48
C ARG A 95 5.24 0.07 3.60
N THR A 96 4.62 0.54 4.68
CA THR A 96 4.22 -0.29 5.83
C THR A 96 3.19 -1.33 5.44
N LEU A 97 2.19 -0.98 4.60
CA LEU A 97 1.23 -1.93 4.04
C LEU A 97 1.93 -3.02 3.21
N LEU A 98 2.87 -2.62 2.34
CA LEU A 98 3.65 -3.56 1.52
C LEU A 98 4.57 -4.45 2.37
N ALA A 99 5.15 -3.92 3.44
CA ALA A 99 6.00 -4.69 4.36
C ALA A 99 5.19 -5.71 5.18
N GLY A 100 3.98 -5.36 5.64
CA GLY A 100 3.09 -6.31 6.33
C GLY A 100 2.66 -7.47 5.42
N VAL A 101 2.55 -7.21 4.11
CA VAL A 101 2.28 -8.22 3.08
C VAL A 101 3.49 -9.15 2.86
N ALA A 102 4.71 -8.63 2.94
CA ALA A 102 5.93 -9.45 2.89
C ALA A 102 6.10 -10.31 4.17
N GLN A 103 5.82 -9.75 5.35
CA GLN A 103 5.90 -10.49 6.62
C GLN A 103 4.84 -11.59 6.76
N SER A 104 3.63 -11.36 6.22
CA SER A 104 2.58 -12.41 6.17
C SER A 104 2.92 -13.55 5.20
N GLN A 105 3.92 -13.38 4.34
CA GLN A 105 4.45 -14.41 3.44
C GLN A 105 5.52 -15.28 4.10
N ASP A 106 6.17 -14.75 5.15
CA ASP A 106 7.23 -15.39 5.93
C ASP A 106 6.70 -16.01 7.23
N ALA A 107 5.39 -16.30 7.30
CA ALA A 107 4.87 -17.25 8.25
C ALA A 107 4.96 -18.64 7.61
N PRO A 108 6.06 -19.40 7.80
CA PRO A 108 6.02 -20.82 7.52
C PRO A 108 4.89 -21.36 8.38
N TRP A 109 3.92 -21.98 7.74
CA TRP A 109 2.88 -22.78 8.36
C TRP A 109 3.54 -23.56 9.49
N SER A 110 3.31 -23.13 10.72
CA SER A 110 3.76 -23.87 11.89
C SER A 110 3.01 -25.17 11.81
N ARG A 111 3.65 -26.18 11.23
CA ARG A 111 3.19 -27.56 11.28
C ARG A 111 2.89 -27.81 12.76
N PRO A 112 1.71 -28.34 13.11
CA PRO A 112 1.52 -28.83 14.46
C PRO A 112 2.63 -29.85 14.71
N SER A 113 3.50 -29.56 15.68
CA SER A 113 4.51 -30.50 16.13
C SER A 113 3.80 -31.80 16.48
N PRO A 114 4.24 -32.96 15.97
CA PRO A 114 3.69 -34.21 16.46
C PRO A 114 4.08 -34.31 17.94
N THR A 115 3.09 -34.20 18.82
CA THR A 115 3.25 -34.50 20.25
C THR A 115 3.68 -35.96 20.34
N THR A 116 4.98 -36.18 20.50
CA THR A 116 5.54 -37.46 20.93
C THR A 116 5.07 -37.68 22.37
N ALA A 117 3.92 -38.33 22.54
CA ALA A 117 3.52 -38.93 23.80
C ALA A 117 4.42 -40.17 24.01
N ALA A 118 5.63 -39.93 24.52
CA ALA A 118 6.51 -40.97 25.00
C ALA A 118 5.90 -41.58 26.28
N ALA A 119 5.85 -42.90 26.28
CA ALA A 119 5.33 -43.76 27.33
C ALA A 119 5.86 -43.40 28.73
N THR A 120 5.00 -43.55 29.73
CA THR A 120 5.41 -43.72 31.12
C THR A 120 4.51 -44.77 31.76
N ARG A 121 4.96 -46.04 31.73
CA ARG A 121 4.64 -47.02 32.78
C ARG A 121 5.57 -46.73 33.95
N PRO A 122 5.03 -46.64 35.16
CA PRO A 122 5.26 -47.70 36.16
C PRO A 122 3.95 -47.97 36.95
N ALA A 123 3.73 -49.08 37.66
CA ALA A 123 4.55 -50.20 38.10
C ALA A 123 3.74 -51.49 37.95
#